data_AF-A0A9R0ZTI9-F1
#
_entry.id   AF-A0A9R0ZTI9-F1
#
_cell.length_a   1.000
_cell.length_b   1.000
_cell.length_c   1.000
_cell.angle_alpha   90.00
_cell.angle_beta   90.00
_cell.angle_gamma   90.00
#
_symmetry.space_group_name_H-M   'P 1'
#
loop_
_entity.id
_entity.type
_entity.pdbx_description
1 polymer ?
#
loop_
_entity_poly.entity_id
_entity_poly.type
_entity_poly.pdbx_seq_one_letter_code
_entity_poly.pdbx_strand_id
1 'polypeptide(L)'
;MAASVLALAVALLLGASSRVDHGAAAAPVSDEGLQVTYGSTVKLMHEKTKVRLHSHDVAYGSGSGQQSVTGFPEIDDSNSYWVRPTLDSSAKQGDAVETGSIIRLQHMRTRRWLHSHLHASPLSGNLEVSCFGGDGQSDTGDYWRLEIEGKDKVWKRDQKVRLRHVDTGGYLHSHNKKYNRLDKRAENIWSTAEGVYLPVDESK
;
A
#
# COMPACT_ATOMS: atom_id res chain seq x y z
N MET A 1 -51.32 -43.57 66.08
CA MET A 1 -50.71 -42.92 67.26
C MET A 1 -49.26 -42.63 66.93
N ALA A 2 -48.82 -41.41 67.23
CA ALA A 2 -47.47 -40.85 67.15
C ALA A 2 -46.92 -40.43 65.76
N ALA A 3 -46.51 -39.16 65.74
CA ALA A 3 -46.00 -38.35 64.64
C ALA A 3 -44.46 -38.26 64.66
N SER A 4 -43.87 -37.83 63.52
CA SER A 4 -42.73 -36.89 63.43
C SER A 4 -42.29 -36.80 61.95
N VAL A 5 -42.63 -35.73 61.22
CA VAL A 5 -41.87 -34.48 61.00
C VAL A 5 -40.45 -34.68 60.46
N LEU A 6 -40.22 -34.33 59.19
CA LEU A 6 -39.14 -33.42 58.77
C LEU A 6 -39.32 -32.94 57.32
N ALA A 7 -38.73 -31.79 57.03
CA ALA A 7 -39.03 -30.83 55.98
C ALA A 7 -38.20 -30.97 54.68
N LEU A 8 -38.48 -30.03 53.76
CA LEU A 8 -37.64 -29.55 52.63
C LEU A 8 -37.69 -30.43 51.36
N ALA A 9 -37.75 -29.91 50.13
CA ALA A 9 -37.29 -28.62 49.62
C ALA A 9 -38.06 -28.18 48.35
N VAL A 10 -38.14 -26.87 48.15
CA VAL A 10 -38.56 -26.20 46.92
C VAL A 10 -37.42 -26.28 45.91
N ALA A 11 -37.68 -26.74 44.69
CA ALA A 11 -36.77 -26.64 43.56
C ALA A 11 -37.43 -25.85 42.43
N LEU A 12 -37.16 -24.55 42.35
CA LEU A 12 -37.39 -23.75 41.15
C LEU A 12 -36.22 -23.96 40.19
N LEU A 13 -36.50 -24.51 39.01
CA LEU A 13 -35.54 -24.60 37.90
C LEU A 13 -35.39 -23.22 37.24
N LEU A 14 -34.26 -22.56 37.50
CA LEU A 14 -33.76 -21.44 36.68
C LEU A 14 -32.77 -22.01 35.66
N GLY A 15 -33.16 -21.99 34.39
CA GLY A 15 -32.28 -22.33 33.27
C GLY A 15 -31.24 -21.24 33.04
N ALA A 16 -29.96 -21.59 33.12
CA ALA A 16 -28.86 -20.76 32.67
C ALA A 16 -28.27 -21.38 31.39
N SER A 17 -28.49 -20.74 30.25
CA SER A 17 -27.79 -21.06 29.00
C SER A 17 -26.47 -20.30 28.97
N SER A 18 -25.35 -21.01 29.11
CA SER A 18 -24.00 -20.44 29.00
C SER A 18 -23.64 -20.25 27.52
N ARG A 19 -23.56 -19.01 27.06
CA ARG A 19 -22.92 -18.67 25.78
C ARG A 19 -21.40 -18.73 25.96
N VAL A 20 -20.73 -19.51 25.12
CA VAL A 20 -19.28 -19.54 25.01
C VAL A 20 -18.88 -18.44 24.03
N ASP A 21 -18.47 -17.29 24.56
CA ASP A 21 -17.93 -16.19 23.76
C ASP A 21 -16.54 -16.57 23.25
N HIS A 22 -16.45 -16.97 21.98
CA HIS A 22 -15.19 -17.06 21.24
C HIS A 22 -14.79 -15.68 20.74
N GLY A 23 -14.43 -14.79 21.68
CA GLY A 23 -13.68 -13.59 21.35
C GLY A 23 -12.22 -13.96 21.12
N ALA A 24 -11.85 -14.33 19.90
CA ALA A 24 -10.45 -14.45 19.52
C ALA A 24 -9.80 -13.06 19.64
N ALA A 25 -9.11 -12.82 20.75
CA ALA A 25 -8.27 -11.64 20.90
C ALA A 25 -7.20 -11.69 19.82
N ALA A 26 -7.19 -10.69 18.94
CA ALA A 26 -6.13 -10.52 17.97
C ALA A 26 -4.79 -10.48 18.72
N ALA A 27 -3.89 -11.40 18.39
CA ALA A 27 -2.55 -11.41 18.94
C ALA A 27 -1.89 -10.03 18.73
N PRO A 28 -1.07 -9.53 19.68
CA PRO A 28 -0.35 -8.29 19.48
C PRO A 28 0.48 -8.42 18.21
N VAL A 29 0.17 -7.60 17.21
CA VAL A 29 0.94 -7.52 15.98
C VAL A 29 2.33 -7.03 16.40
N SER A 30 3.34 -7.89 16.33
CA SER A 30 4.72 -7.45 16.51
C SER A 30 5.02 -6.35 15.48
N ASP A 31 5.92 -5.43 15.81
CA ASP A 31 6.32 -4.32 14.91
C ASP A 31 6.87 -4.87 13.56
N GLU A 32 7.33 -6.12 13.56
CA GLU A 32 7.67 -6.95 12.39
C GLU A 32 6.50 -7.12 11.40
N GLY A 33 5.30 -7.34 11.92
CA GLY A 33 4.07 -7.47 11.15
C GLY A 33 3.56 -6.15 10.57
N LEU A 34 4.30 -5.04 10.69
CA LEU A 34 3.97 -3.75 10.09
C LEU A 34 4.95 -3.34 8.98
N GLN A 35 6.03 -4.09 8.75
CA GLN A 35 7.04 -3.71 7.77
C GLN A 35 6.57 -4.00 6.34
N VAL A 36 7.01 -3.14 5.41
CA VAL A 36 6.85 -3.36 3.97
C VAL A 36 8.14 -4.00 3.47
N THR A 37 8.03 -5.19 2.88
CA THR A 37 9.16 -6.01 2.43
C THR A 37 9.18 -6.15 0.90
N TYR A 38 10.33 -6.51 0.33
CA TYR A 38 10.41 -6.88 -1.09
C TYR A 38 9.53 -8.10 -1.38
N GLY A 39 8.84 -8.09 -2.52
CA GLY A 39 7.84 -9.09 -2.92
C GLY A 39 6.43 -8.83 -2.38
N SER A 40 6.25 -7.86 -1.47
CA SER A 40 4.92 -7.45 -1.01
C SER A 40 4.10 -6.81 -2.13
N THR A 41 2.80 -7.04 -2.08
CA THR A 41 1.79 -6.41 -2.96
C THR A 41 1.08 -5.32 -2.17
N VAL A 42 1.09 -4.08 -2.65
CA VAL A 42 0.55 -2.92 -1.93
C VAL A 42 -0.36 -2.07 -2.80
N LYS A 43 -1.31 -1.39 -2.16
CA LYS A 43 -1.96 -0.19 -2.69
C LYS A 43 -1.29 1.04 -2.10
N LEU A 44 -0.97 2.01 -2.95
CA LEU A 44 -0.45 3.30 -2.53
C LEU A 44 -1.58 4.33 -2.53
N MET A 45 -1.94 4.84 -1.36
CA MET A 45 -2.96 5.86 -1.19
C MET A 45 -2.33 7.24 -1.15
N HIS A 46 -2.85 8.17 -1.94
CA HIS A 46 -2.45 9.57 -1.89
C HIS A 46 -3.05 10.25 -0.65
N GLU A 47 -2.22 10.87 0.18
CA GLU A 47 -2.62 11.32 1.51
C GLU A 47 -3.71 12.40 1.47
N LYS A 48 -3.63 13.34 0.52
CA LYS A 48 -4.56 14.48 0.47
C LYS A 48 -5.91 14.13 -0.14
N THR A 49 -5.93 13.34 -1.20
CA THR A 49 -7.16 13.06 -1.98
C THR A 49 -7.74 11.68 -1.72
N LYS A 50 -7.01 10.82 -0.99
CA LYS A 50 -7.40 9.45 -0.63
C LYS A 50 -7.65 8.49 -1.80
N VAL A 51 -7.26 8.90 -3.01
CA VAL A 51 -7.25 8.03 -4.18
C VAL A 51 -6.07 7.06 -4.11
N ARG A 52 -6.21 5.88 -4.71
CA ARG A 52 -5.16 4.88 -4.85
C ARG A 52 -4.47 5.00 -6.20
N LEU A 53 -3.16 4.79 -6.21
CA LEU A 53 -2.39 4.70 -7.45
C LEU A 53 -2.95 3.55 -8.29
N HIS A 54 -3.32 3.85 -9.52
CA HIS A 54 -4.10 2.95 -10.37
C HIS A 54 -3.58 2.98 -11.80
N SER A 55 -3.68 1.85 -12.51
CA SER A 55 -3.46 1.80 -13.95
C SER A 55 -4.39 0.81 -14.65
N HIS A 56 -4.61 1.00 -15.94
CA HIS A 56 -5.47 0.15 -16.75
C HIS A 56 -5.01 0.17 -18.20
N ASP A 57 -5.55 -0.74 -19.03
CA ASP A 57 -5.09 -0.91 -20.41
C ASP A 57 -5.63 0.15 -21.37
N VAL A 58 -5.37 1.42 -21.04
CA VAL A 58 -5.65 2.60 -21.84
C VAL A 58 -4.42 3.49 -21.84
N ALA A 59 -3.94 3.81 -23.03
CA ALA A 59 -2.82 4.72 -23.24
C ALA A 59 -3.24 6.19 -23.15
N TYR A 60 -2.29 7.07 -22.85
CA TYR A 60 -2.50 8.51 -23.05
C TYR A 60 -2.63 8.82 -24.55
N GLY A 61 -3.51 9.77 -24.90
CA GLY A 61 -3.63 10.30 -26.27
C GLY A 61 -2.61 11.41 -26.58
N SER A 62 -1.78 11.79 -25.60
CA SER A 62 -0.76 12.83 -25.69
C SER A 62 0.49 12.39 -24.93
N GLY A 63 1.51 13.26 -24.87
CA GLY A 63 2.76 12.95 -24.17
C GLY A 63 3.48 11.80 -24.84
N SER A 64 3.86 10.78 -24.07
CA SER A 64 4.57 9.62 -24.59
C SER A 64 3.68 8.60 -25.33
N GLY A 65 2.36 8.68 -25.18
CA GLY A 65 1.44 7.66 -25.66
C GLY A 65 1.52 6.32 -24.90
N GLN A 66 2.19 6.28 -23.75
CA GLN A 66 2.29 5.08 -22.91
C GLN A 66 1.02 4.83 -22.08
N GLN A 67 0.94 3.68 -21.41
CA GLN A 67 -0.20 3.30 -20.57
C GLN A 67 -0.42 4.33 -19.46
N SER A 68 -1.67 4.73 -19.25
CA SER A 68 -2.02 5.78 -18.31
C SER A 68 -1.93 5.31 -16.86
N VAL A 69 -1.51 6.24 -15.98
CA VAL A 69 -1.55 6.09 -14.52
C VAL A 69 -2.45 7.18 -13.94
N THR A 70 -3.33 6.80 -13.04
CA THR A 70 -4.33 7.70 -12.46
C THR A 70 -4.48 7.47 -10.95
N GLY A 71 -5.27 8.33 -10.30
CA GLY A 71 -5.77 8.09 -8.96
C GLY A 71 -7.20 7.56 -9.01
N PHE A 72 -7.47 6.40 -8.40
CA PHE A 72 -8.79 5.78 -8.36
C PHE A 72 -9.39 5.82 -6.94
N PRO A 73 -10.67 6.22 -6.77
CA PRO A 73 -11.25 6.42 -5.44
C PRO A 73 -11.65 5.11 -4.75
N GLU A 74 -12.02 4.08 -5.50
CA GLU A 74 -12.54 2.84 -4.94
C GLU A 74 -11.47 2.05 -4.20
N ILE A 75 -11.86 1.52 -3.04
CA ILE A 75 -10.97 0.73 -2.19
C ILE A 75 -10.76 -0.65 -2.80
N ASP A 76 -11.83 -1.29 -3.28
CA ASP A 76 -11.82 -2.67 -3.77
C ASP A 76 -11.59 -2.76 -5.29
N ASP A 77 -10.52 -2.11 -5.76
CA ASP A 77 -10.09 -2.21 -7.15
C ASP A 77 -8.83 -3.08 -7.25
N SER A 78 -8.87 -4.08 -8.13
CA SER A 78 -7.73 -4.97 -8.40
C SER A 78 -6.61 -4.27 -9.19
N ASN A 79 -6.93 -3.18 -9.87
CA ASN A 79 -6.03 -2.40 -10.72
C ASN A 79 -5.24 -1.34 -9.94
N SER A 80 -5.40 -1.36 -8.62
CA SER A 80 -4.66 -0.50 -7.70
C SER A 80 -3.55 -1.27 -6.98
N TYR A 81 -3.37 -2.55 -7.28
CA TYR A 81 -2.30 -3.37 -6.69
C TYR A 81 -0.99 -3.23 -7.46
N TRP A 82 0.07 -2.94 -6.71
CA TRP A 82 1.44 -2.82 -7.20
C TRP A 82 2.32 -3.80 -6.44
N VAL A 83 3.13 -4.57 -7.17
CA VAL A 83 4.15 -5.42 -6.58
C VAL A 83 5.47 -4.71 -6.63
N ARG A 84 6.25 -4.90 -5.58
CA ARG A 84 7.66 -4.53 -5.58
C ARG A 84 8.52 -5.78 -5.78
N PRO A 85 8.98 -6.06 -7.01
CA PRO A 85 9.89 -7.17 -7.22
C PRO A 85 11.26 -6.83 -6.63
N THR A 86 11.99 -7.87 -6.27
CA THR A 86 13.42 -7.77 -6.00
C THR A 86 14.12 -7.22 -7.24
N LEU A 87 14.95 -6.20 -7.07
CA LEU A 87 15.87 -5.79 -8.13
C LEU A 87 16.95 -6.87 -8.31
N ASP A 88 17.75 -6.77 -9.37
CA ASP A 88 19.03 -7.48 -9.52
C ASP A 88 20.09 -7.02 -8.47
N SER A 89 19.65 -6.54 -7.31
CA SER A 89 20.45 -6.24 -6.14
C SER A 89 20.55 -7.47 -5.24
N SER A 90 21.38 -7.40 -4.20
CA SER A 90 21.46 -8.44 -3.17
C SER A 90 20.18 -8.60 -2.34
N ALA A 91 19.14 -7.81 -2.60
CA ALA A 91 17.88 -7.83 -1.86
C ALA A 91 17.05 -9.07 -2.21
N LYS A 92 16.55 -9.75 -1.19
CA LYS A 92 15.73 -10.94 -1.29
C LYS A 92 14.28 -10.62 -0.96
N GLN A 93 13.38 -11.49 -1.42
CA GLN A 93 11.99 -11.44 -1.02
C GLN A 93 11.90 -11.58 0.51
N GLY A 94 11.10 -10.75 1.17
CA GLY A 94 11.05 -10.68 2.64
C GLY A 94 12.04 -9.69 3.26
N ASP A 95 13.02 -9.16 2.54
CA ASP A 95 13.90 -8.14 3.09
C ASP A 95 13.10 -6.85 3.39
N ALA A 96 13.37 -6.26 4.55
CA ALA A 96 12.83 -4.97 4.94
C ALA A 96 13.33 -3.86 4.00
N VAL A 97 12.50 -2.86 3.79
CA VAL A 97 12.80 -1.75 2.90
C VAL A 97 13.26 -0.55 3.69
N GLU A 98 14.44 -0.03 3.36
CA GLU A 98 14.96 1.16 4.01
C GLU A 98 14.70 2.45 3.22
N THR A 99 14.60 3.58 3.93
CA THR A 99 14.60 4.91 3.34
C THR A 99 15.85 5.12 2.48
N GLY A 100 15.72 5.83 1.36
CA GLY A 100 16.78 6.02 0.38
C GLY A 100 16.96 4.86 -0.60
N SER A 101 16.33 3.70 -0.38
CA SER A 101 16.34 2.59 -1.35
C SER A 101 15.79 3.01 -2.71
N ILE A 102 16.40 2.52 -3.79
CA ILE A 102 15.86 2.63 -5.14
C ILE A 102 14.97 1.42 -5.38
N ILE A 103 13.73 1.68 -5.81
CA ILE A 103 12.65 0.70 -5.91
C ILE A 103 12.01 0.79 -7.29
N ARG A 104 11.38 -0.31 -7.71
CA ARG A 104 10.47 -0.35 -8.84
C ARG A 104 9.10 -0.82 -8.37
N LEU A 105 8.04 -0.35 -9.02
CA LEU A 105 6.66 -0.75 -8.75
C LEU A 105 6.07 -1.30 -10.03
N GLN A 106 5.71 -2.58 -10.03
CA GLN A 106 5.09 -3.25 -11.16
C GLN A 106 3.58 -3.33 -10.94
N HIS A 107 2.80 -2.84 -11.91
CA HIS A 107 1.35 -2.96 -11.87
C HIS A 107 0.94 -4.42 -12.05
N MET A 108 0.18 -4.96 -11.09
CA MET A 108 -0.11 -6.39 -11.02
C MET A 108 -0.80 -6.94 -12.27
N ARG A 109 -1.82 -6.23 -12.75
CA ARG A 109 -2.66 -6.71 -13.85
C ARG A 109 -1.94 -6.63 -15.20
N THR A 110 -1.25 -5.52 -15.48
CA THR A 110 -0.68 -5.27 -16.82
C THR A 110 0.80 -5.61 -16.91
N ARG A 111 1.45 -5.96 -15.78
CA ARG A 111 2.89 -6.28 -15.68
C ARG A 111 3.82 -5.13 -16.10
N ARG A 112 3.29 -3.92 -16.28
CA ARG A 112 4.05 -2.73 -16.64
C ARG A 112 4.61 -2.03 -15.40
N TRP A 113 5.69 -1.29 -15.57
CA TRP A 113 6.40 -0.58 -14.51
C TRP A 113 5.87 0.84 -14.37
N LEU A 114 5.76 1.33 -13.12
CA LEU A 114 5.54 2.74 -12.86
C LEU A 114 6.77 3.52 -13.36
N HIS A 115 6.54 4.39 -14.33
CA HIS A 115 7.59 5.02 -15.13
C HIS A 115 7.44 6.53 -15.16
N SER A 116 8.54 7.25 -15.30
CA SER A 116 8.52 8.68 -15.60
C SER A 116 9.67 9.10 -16.51
N HIS A 117 9.49 10.23 -17.18
CA HIS A 117 10.36 10.72 -18.24
C HIS A 117 10.10 12.20 -18.52
N LEU A 118 10.84 12.78 -19.47
CA LEU A 118 10.74 14.18 -19.87
C LEU A 118 9.58 14.45 -20.85
N HIS A 119 8.39 13.91 -20.57
CA HIS A 119 7.14 14.25 -21.25
C HIS A 119 6.23 15.07 -20.35
N ALA A 120 5.43 15.94 -20.95
CA ALA A 120 4.43 16.72 -20.23
C ALA A 120 3.19 15.87 -19.92
N SER A 121 2.72 15.93 -18.67
CA SER A 121 1.52 15.23 -18.22
C SER A 121 0.27 15.81 -18.89
N PRO A 122 -0.75 14.98 -19.19
CA PRO A 122 -1.86 15.36 -20.05
C PRO A 122 -2.74 16.49 -19.51
N LEU A 123 -2.83 16.66 -18.18
CA LEU A 123 -3.71 17.64 -17.55
C LEU A 123 -2.99 18.85 -16.96
N SER A 124 -1.78 18.66 -16.43
CA SER A 124 -1.08 19.71 -15.67
C SER A 124 0.17 20.24 -16.34
N GLY A 125 0.69 19.57 -17.37
CA GLY A 125 1.96 19.90 -17.99
C GLY A 125 3.17 19.68 -17.07
N ASN A 126 3.00 19.00 -15.93
CA ASN A 126 4.11 18.53 -15.09
C ASN A 126 4.84 17.36 -15.78
N LEU A 127 5.78 16.71 -15.11
CA LEU A 127 6.32 15.44 -15.61
C LEU A 127 5.22 14.38 -15.68
N GLU A 128 5.13 13.72 -16.83
CA GLU A 128 4.24 12.59 -17.04
C GLU A 128 4.71 11.38 -16.21
N VAL A 129 3.73 10.68 -15.63
CA VAL A 129 3.91 9.39 -14.98
C VAL A 129 3.04 8.39 -15.75
N SER A 130 3.63 7.29 -16.17
CA SER A 130 3.01 6.29 -17.05
C SER A 130 3.30 4.87 -16.56
N CYS A 131 2.71 3.89 -17.24
CA CYS A 131 3.09 2.50 -17.14
C CYS A 131 3.86 2.08 -18.41
N PHE A 132 5.11 1.64 -18.25
CA PHE A 132 6.01 1.31 -19.34
C PHE A 132 6.46 -0.16 -19.31
N GLY A 133 6.87 -0.68 -20.46
CA GLY A 133 7.55 -1.96 -20.56
C GLY A 133 6.70 -3.18 -20.17
N GLY A 134 7.34 -4.13 -19.48
CA GLY A 134 6.79 -5.43 -19.09
C GLY A 134 7.81 -6.27 -18.31
N ASP A 135 7.53 -7.56 -18.07
CA ASP A 135 8.39 -8.45 -17.26
C ASP A 135 9.86 -8.51 -17.74
N GLY A 136 10.09 -8.48 -19.06
CA GLY A 136 11.42 -8.48 -19.67
C GLY A 136 11.89 -7.11 -20.17
N GLN A 137 11.16 -6.04 -19.88
CA GLN A 137 11.44 -4.70 -20.41
C GLN A 137 11.28 -3.66 -19.30
N SER A 138 12.40 -3.18 -18.80
CA SER A 138 12.52 -2.16 -17.76
C SER A 138 13.80 -1.34 -17.99
N ASP A 139 13.81 -0.09 -17.58
CA ASP A 139 14.97 0.80 -17.63
C ASP A 139 15.07 1.70 -16.39
N THR A 140 15.98 2.68 -16.42
CA THR A 140 16.18 3.61 -15.29
C THR A 140 15.00 4.57 -15.06
N GLY A 141 14.13 4.76 -16.05
CA GLY A 141 12.90 5.53 -15.92
C GLY A 141 11.85 4.85 -15.03
N ASP A 142 12.09 3.60 -14.63
CA ASP A 142 11.26 2.87 -13.67
C ASP A 142 11.76 3.05 -12.22
N TYR A 143 12.86 3.77 -12.00
CA TYR A 143 13.53 3.85 -10.71
C TYR A 143 12.98 4.98 -9.84
N TRP A 144 12.49 4.61 -8.65
CA TRP A 144 11.97 5.53 -7.66
C TRP A 144 12.76 5.41 -6.36
N ARG A 145 13.31 6.52 -5.87
CA ARG A 145 13.89 6.58 -4.53
C ARG A 145 12.78 6.74 -3.51
N LEU A 146 12.75 5.83 -2.54
CA LEU A 146 11.86 5.92 -1.39
C LEU A 146 12.39 6.96 -0.40
N GLU A 147 11.54 7.89 0.01
CA GLU A 147 11.82 8.85 1.08
C GLU A 147 10.74 8.71 2.16
N ILE A 148 11.12 8.21 3.33
CA ILE A 148 10.21 8.06 4.46
C ILE A 148 10.09 9.40 5.20
N GLU A 149 8.85 9.84 5.47
CA GLU A 149 8.61 11.02 6.31
C GLU A 149 8.83 10.66 7.79
N GLY A 150 9.64 11.46 8.48
CA GLY A 150 9.95 11.27 9.90
C GLY A 150 11.37 10.76 10.14
N LYS A 151 11.56 10.01 11.23
CA LYS A 151 12.89 9.54 11.69
C LYS A 151 13.13 8.06 11.44
N ASP A 152 12.10 7.34 11.00
CA ASP A 152 12.19 5.90 10.79
C ASP A 152 13.09 5.59 9.60
N LYS A 153 13.85 4.50 9.74
CA LYS A 153 14.75 4.03 8.69
C LYS A 153 14.11 2.97 7.80
N VAL A 154 13.12 2.26 8.32
CA VAL A 154 12.44 1.14 7.65
C VAL A 154 11.01 1.53 7.31
N TRP A 155 10.55 1.16 6.12
CA TRP A 155 9.21 1.45 5.64
C TRP A 155 8.18 0.58 6.32
N LYS A 156 7.24 1.22 7.02
CA LYS A 156 6.10 0.58 7.67
C LYS A 156 4.80 0.85 6.92
N ARG A 157 3.80 0.00 7.15
CA ARG A 157 2.41 0.19 6.72
C ARG A 157 1.86 1.51 7.26
N ASP A 158 0.98 2.14 6.48
CA ASP A 158 0.34 3.42 6.79
C ASP A 158 1.30 4.61 7.00
N GLN A 159 2.60 4.39 6.82
CA GLN A 159 3.61 5.42 6.96
C GLN A 159 3.60 6.36 5.75
N LYS A 160 3.75 7.65 6.05
CA LYS A 160 3.86 8.69 5.04
C LYS A 160 5.21 8.58 4.35
N VAL A 161 5.18 8.51 3.03
CA VAL A 161 6.36 8.41 2.19
C VAL A 161 6.23 9.29 0.96
N ARG A 162 7.37 9.58 0.33
CA ARG A 162 7.45 10.12 -1.01
C ARG A 162 8.22 9.15 -1.89
N LEU A 163 7.87 9.17 -3.18
CA LEU A 163 8.60 8.47 -4.21
C LEU A 163 9.19 9.51 -5.14
N ARG A 164 10.52 9.60 -5.18
CA ARG A 164 11.24 10.53 -6.05
C ARG A 164 11.81 9.77 -7.23
N HIS A 165 11.36 10.10 -8.44
CA HIS A 165 11.89 9.53 -9.66
C HIS A 165 13.38 9.84 -9.78
N VAL A 166 14.21 8.82 -10.02
CA VAL A 166 15.68 8.95 -9.95
C VAL A 166 16.20 9.85 -11.08
N ASP A 167 15.76 9.63 -12.31
CA ASP A 167 16.34 10.32 -13.47
C ASP A 167 15.89 11.78 -13.60
N THR A 168 14.62 12.07 -13.28
CA THR A 168 14.07 13.43 -13.41
C THR A 168 14.09 14.22 -12.11
N GLY A 169 14.31 13.56 -10.98
CA GLY A 169 14.21 14.15 -9.65
C GLY A 169 12.79 14.56 -9.22
N GLY A 170 11.78 14.30 -10.06
CA GLY A 170 10.37 14.62 -9.81
C GLY A 170 9.75 13.70 -8.76
N TYR A 171 8.84 14.23 -7.96
CA TYR A 171 8.10 13.42 -6.99
C TYR A 171 6.81 12.86 -7.60
N LEU A 172 6.47 11.61 -7.28
CA LEU A 172 5.17 11.04 -7.58
C LEU A 172 4.08 11.90 -6.91
N HIS A 173 3.17 12.42 -7.72
CA HIS A 173 2.30 13.51 -7.31
C HIS A 173 0.88 13.27 -7.79
N SER A 174 -0.10 13.63 -6.97
CA SER A 174 -1.51 13.65 -7.35
C SER A 174 -2.20 14.88 -6.75
N HIS A 175 -3.28 15.35 -7.35
CA HIS A 175 -3.97 16.55 -6.89
C HIS A 175 -5.43 16.57 -7.33
N ASN A 176 -6.27 17.21 -6.53
CA ASN A 176 -7.64 17.55 -6.91
C ASN A 176 -7.65 18.88 -7.67
N LYS A 177 -6.95 18.99 -8.81
CA LYS A 177 -7.04 20.21 -9.64
C LYS A 177 -8.46 20.37 -10.19
N LYS A 178 -9.33 21.01 -9.39
CA LYS A 178 -10.16 22.15 -9.77
C LYS A 178 -9.49 23.38 -9.14
N TYR A 179 -9.52 24.50 -9.86
CA TYR A 179 -8.69 25.70 -9.67
C TYR A 179 -8.41 26.14 -8.22
N ASN A 180 -7.16 26.60 -8.05
CA ASN A 180 -6.64 27.60 -7.12
C ASN A 180 -5.82 27.12 -5.88
N ARG A 181 -4.59 27.64 -5.84
CA ARG A 181 -3.56 27.69 -4.78
C ARG A 181 -3.27 26.39 -4.00
N LEU A 182 -2.19 25.70 -4.36
CA LEU A 182 -1.79 24.43 -3.76
C LEU A 182 -0.41 24.53 -3.10
N ASP A 183 -0.35 24.16 -1.82
CA ASP A 183 0.89 23.76 -1.16
C ASP A 183 1.37 22.45 -1.80
N LYS A 184 2.35 22.57 -2.71
CA LYS A 184 2.89 21.46 -3.51
C LYS A 184 3.53 20.36 -2.66
N ARG A 185 3.88 20.63 -1.39
CA ARG A 185 4.50 19.63 -0.49
C ARG A 185 3.51 18.60 0.06
N ALA A 186 2.21 18.92 0.11
CA ALA A 186 1.21 17.99 0.61
C ALA A 186 0.67 17.03 -0.47
N GLU A 187 0.98 17.30 -1.74
CA GLU A 187 0.39 16.64 -2.92
C GLU A 187 1.27 15.52 -3.50
N ASN A 188 2.35 15.19 -2.81
CA ASN A 188 3.28 14.11 -3.16
C ASN A 188 3.54 13.16 -1.99
N ILE A 189 2.66 13.17 -0.99
CA ILE A 189 2.71 12.26 0.15
C ILE A 189 1.77 11.08 -0.12
N TRP A 190 2.30 9.89 0.05
CA TRP A 190 1.61 8.63 -0.13
C TRP A 190 1.75 7.77 1.12
N SER A 191 0.87 6.80 1.31
CA SER A 191 1.03 5.74 2.29
C SER A 191 0.65 4.39 1.69
N THR A 192 1.28 3.32 2.17
CA THR A 192 0.79 1.97 1.89
C THR A 192 -0.52 1.74 2.64
N ALA A 193 -1.47 1.08 1.99
CA ALA A 193 -2.79 0.78 2.54
C ALA A 193 -3.10 -0.72 2.41
N GLU A 194 -4.16 -1.08 1.69
CA GLU A 194 -4.53 -2.48 1.48
C GLU A 194 -3.41 -3.23 0.74
N GLY A 195 -3.11 -4.45 1.15
CA GLY A 195 -1.99 -5.20 0.56
C GLY A 195 -1.75 -6.54 1.23
N VAL A 196 -0.90 -7.34 0.59
CA VAL A 196 -0.34 -8.57 1.10
C VAL A 196 1.14 -8.33 1.37
N TYR A 197 1.51 -8.33 2.64
CA TYR A 197 2.85 -8.01 3.10
C TYR A 197 3.56 -9.29 3.52
N LEU A 198 4.71 -9.56 2.93
CA LEU A 198 5.50 -10.74 3.26
C LEU A 198 6.22 -10.56 4.59
N PRO A 199 6.37 -11.62 5.39
CA PRO A 199 7.13 -11.56 6.65
C PRO A 199 8.58 -11.18 6.39
N VAL A 200 9.22 -10.57 7.40
CA VAL A 200 10.63 -10.23 7.34
C VAL A 200 11.47 -11.51 7.43
N ASP A 201 12.44 -11.67 6.52
CA ASP A 201 13.40 -12.78 6.58
C ASP A 201 14.55 -12.41 7.55
N GLU A 202 14.60 -13.08 8.71
CA GLU A 202 15.63 -12.87 9.73
C GLU A 202 16.87 -13.75 9.53
N SER A 203 16.96 -14.55 8.46
CA SER A 203 18.12 -15.40 8.20
C SER A 203 19.32 -14.59 7.67
N LYS A 204 20.01 -13.90 8.57
CA LYS A 204 21.34 -13.31 8.34
C LYS A 204 22.44 -14.10 9.05
#